data_AF-A0A329R3L3-F1
#
_entry.id   AF-A0A329R3L3-F1
#
_cell.length_a   1.000
_cell.length_b   1.000
_cell.length_c   1.000
_cell.angle_alpha   90.00
_cell.angle_beta   90.00
_cell.angle_gamma   90.00
#
_symmetry.space_group_name_H-M   'P 1'
#
loop_
_entity.id
_entity.type
_entity.pdbx_description
1 polymer ?
#
loop_
_entity_poly.entity_id
_entity_poly.type
_entity_poly.pdbx_seq_one_letter_code
_entity_poly.pdbx_strand_id
1 'polypeptide(L)' 'MLKKVSIHVLRYSFAIHLLENGTDLRYIQELLSHTSAQTTQRYTHVSTKNIERIQSPLDRMDL' A
#
# COMPACT_ATOMS: atom_id res chain seq x y z
N MET A 1 -3.96 22.13 -19.62
CA MET A 1 -2.71 21.77 -18.90
C MET A 1 -2.46 20.28 -19.06
N LEU A 2 -1.52 19.87 -19.91
CA LEU A 2 -1.08 18.47 -19.97
C LEU A 2 -0.37 18.14 -18.65
N LYS A 3 -1.03 17.39 -17.76
CA LYS A 3 -0.31 16.79 -16.61
C LYS A 3 0.83 15.98 -17.20
N LYS A 4 2.08 16.21 -16.78
CA LYS A 4 3.24 15.44 -17.21
C LYS A 4 3.02 13.97 -16.84
N VAL A 5 2.45 13.21 -17.76
CA VAL A 5 2.36 11.75 -17.64
C VAL A 5 3.77 11.24 -17.84
N SER A 6 4.37 10.80 -16.73
CA SER A 6 5.67 10.13 -16.74
C SER A 6 5.48 8.69 -16.27
N ILE A 7 6.46 7.84 -16.57
CA ILE A 7 6.53 6.45 -16.09
C ILE A 7 6.40 6.40 -14.55
N HIS A 8 6.84 7.45 -13.83
CA HIS A 8 6.67 7.55 -12.38
C HIS A 8 5.20 7.68 -11.96
N VAL A 9 4.37 8.40 -12.74
CA VAL A 9 2.93 8.54 -12.47
C VAL A 9 2.22 7.22 -12.69
N LEU A 10 2.57 6.48 -13.77
CA LEU A 10 2.01 5.14 -14.03
C LEU A 10 2.36 4.15 -12.92
N ARG A 11 3.64 4.13 -12.50
CA ARG A 11 4.11 3.28 -11.41
C ARG A 11 3.41 3.60 -10.09
N TYR A 12 3.21 4.89 -9.82
CA TYR A 12 2.45 5.35 -8.67
C TYR A 12 1.01 4.81 -8.74
N SER A 13 0.28 5.08 -9.83
CA SER A 13 -1.11 4.62 -9.99
C SER A 13 -1.25 3.10 -9.87
N PHE A 14 -0.31 2.32 -10.40
CA PHE A 14 -0.30 0.87 -10.26
C PHE A 14 -0.14 0.42 -8.80
N ALA A 15 0.81 0.99 -8.08
CA ALA A 15 1.04 0.66 -6.67
C ALA A 15 -0.16 0.99 -5.79
N ILE A 16 -0.79 2.14 -6.03
CA ILE A 16 -2.00 2.59 -5.31
C ILE A 16 -3.15 1.63 -5.55
N HIS A 17 -3.39 1.25 -6.82
CA HIS A 17 -4.48 0.34 -7.16
C HIS A 17 -4.33 -1.05 -6.51
N LEU A 18 -3.10 -1.60 -6.49
CA LEU A 18 -2.84 -2.86 -5.78
C LEU A 18 -3.12 -2.73 -4.28
N LEU A 19 -2.73 -1.61 -3.68
CA LEU A 19 -2.87 -1.36 -2.26
C LEU A 19 -4.34 -1.14 -1.84
N GLU A 20 -5.12 -0.44 -2.66
CA GLU A 20 -6.58 -0.27 -2.49
C GLU A 20 -7.32 -1.60 -2.61
N ASN A 21 -6.87 -2.50 -3.49
CA ASN A 21 -7.39 -3.87 -3.61
C ASN A 21 -6.94 -4.81 -2.47
N GLY A 22 -6.23 -4.29 -1.45
CA GLY A 22 -5.84 -5.03 -0.26
C GLY A 22 -4.52 -5.78 -0.34
N THR A 23 -3.80 -5.70 -1.48
CA THR A 23 -2.50 -6.34 -1.67
C THR A 23 -1.52 -5.91 -0.58
N ASP A 24 -0.72 -6.85 -0.07
CA ASP A 24 0.30 -6.52 0.93
C ASP A 24 1.39 -5.62 0.35
N LEU A 25 1.88 -4.68 1.17
CA LEU A 25 2.91 -3.73 0.78
C LEU A 25 4.22 -4.42 0.38
N ARG A 26 4.54 -5.59 0.98
CA ARG A 26 5.71 -6.39 0.63
C ARG A 26 5.61 -6.95 -0.79
N TYR A 27 4.44 -7.45 -1.19
CA TYR A 27 4.24 -7.92 -2.57
C TYR A 27 4.34 -6.77 -3.57
N ILE A 28 3.78 -5.60 -3.23
CA ILE A 28 3.90 -4.39 -4.07
C ILE A 28 5.38 -3.98 -4.20
N GLN A 29 6.15 -4.06 -3.12
CA GLN A 29 7.58 -3.76 -3.12
C GLN A 29 8.35 -4.68 -4.10
N GLU A 30 8.08 -5.97 -4.07
CA GLU A 30 8.72 -6.97 -4.94
C GLU A 30 8.32 -6.77 -6.40
N LEU A 31 7.03 -6.59 -6.69
CA LEU A 31 6.51 -6.36 -8.04
C LEU A 31 7.09 -5.10 -8.69
N LEU A 32 7.39 -4.08 -7.88
CA LEU A 32 8.00 -2.83 -8.35
C LEU A 32 9.52 -2.83 -8.24
N SER A 33 10.11 -3.93 -7.77
CA SER A 33 11.56 -4.07 -7.56
C SER A 33 12.16 -2.93 -6.73
N HIS A 34 11.43 -2.50 -5.70
CA HIS A 34 11.87 -1.42 -4.83
C HIS A 34 12.92 -1.93 -3.84
N THR A 35 14.15 -1.43 -3.98
CA THR A 35 15.30 -1.78 -3.13
C THR A 35 15.09 -1.37 -1.67
N SER A 36 14.24 -0.38 -1.41
CA SER A 36 13.94 0.12 -0.06
C SER A 36 12.45 -0.01 0.26
N ALA A 37 12.14 -0.47 1.48
CA ALA A 37 10.78 -0.44 1.98
C ALA A 37 10.24 1.00 2.09
N GLN A 38 11.13 1.98 2.32
CA GLN A 38 10.78 3.39 2.49
C GLN A 38 10.13 3.98 1.23
N THR A 39 10.57 3.57 0.03
CA THR A 39 9.98 4.05 -1.23
C THR A 39 8.57 3.52 -1.44
N THR A 40 8.27 2.33 -0.92
CA THR A 40 6.96 1.68 -1.01
C THR A 40 6.01 2.14 0.11
N GLN A 41 6.54 2.43 1.29
CA GLN A 41 5.80 3.04 2.40
C GLN A 41 5.18 4.39 2.02
N ARG A 42 5.73 5.09 1.02
CA ARG A 42 5.07 6.29 0.47
C ARG A 42 3.68 6.00 -0.10
N TYR A 43 3.28 4.76 -0.36
CA TYR A 43 1.91 4.45 -0.79
C TYR A 43 0.95 4.23 0.38
N THR A 44 1.42 4.02 1.61
CA THR A 44 0.51 3.72 2.73
C THR A 44 -0.34 4.92 3.14
N HIS A 45 0.07 6.16 2.85
CA HIS A 45 -0.71 7.36 3.18
C HIS A 45 -2.08 7.41 2.49
N VAL A 46 -2.26 6.72 1.36
CA VAL A 46 -3.56 6.61 0.68
C VAL A 46 -4.33 5.36 1.09
N SER A 47 -3.65 4.39 1.72
CA SER A 47 -4.27 3.15 2.13
C SER A 47 -4.91 3.39 3.48
N THR A 48 -6.19 3.72 3.44
CA THR A 48 -7.07 3.64 4.60
C THR A 48 -7.34 2.15 4.90
N LYS A 49 -6.29 1.34 5.06
CA LYS A 49 -6.44 0.01 5.67
C LYS A 49 -6.97 0.30 7.07
N ASN A 50 -8.26 0.04 7.19
CA ASN A 50 -9.08 0.44 8.30
C ASN A 50 -8.52 -0.26 9.54
N ILE A 51 -7.66 0.42 10.32
CA ILE A 51 -7.02 -0.13 11.52
C ILE A 51 -8.09 -0.71 12.45
N GLU A 52 -9.30 -0.15 12.40
CA GLU A 52 -10.51 -0.61 13.10
C GLU A 52 -10.94 -2.04 12.73
N ARG A 53 -10.50 -2.60 11.59
CA ARG A 53 -10.75 -4.00 11.20
C ARG A 53 -9.72 -4.97 11.73
N ILE A 54 -8.60 -4.49 12.27
CA ILE A 54 -7.59 -5.35 12.88
C ILE A 54 -8.10 -5.74 14.28
N GLN A 55 -8.67 -6.94 14.40
CA GLN A 55 -8.99 -7.49 15.71
C GLN A 55 -7.70 -7.88 16.43
N SER A 56 -7.54 -7.44 17.68
CA SER A 56 -6.46 -7.93 18.52
C SER A 56 -6.71 -9.41 18.82
N PRO A 57 -5.68 -10.27 18.79
CA PRO A 57 -5.79 -11.62 19.31
C PRO A 57 -6.25 -11.67 20.77
N LEU A 58 -5.97 -10.61 21.54
CA LEU A 58 -6.40 -10.47 22.94
C LEU A 58 -7.90 -10.19 23.07
N ASP A 59 -8.53 -9.53 22.07
CA ASP A 59 -9.97 -9.28 22.07
C ASP A 59 -10.78 -10.57 21.87
N ARG A 60 -10.12 -11.66 21.47
CA ARG A 60 -10.70 -13.01 21.32
C ARG A 60 -10.51 -13.88 22.55
N MET A 61 -9.72 -13.42 23.52
CA MET A 61 -9.54 -14.11 24.77
C MET A 61 -10.62 -13.58 25.71
N ASP A 62 -11.79 -14.24 25.69
CA ASP A 62 -12.84 -14.00 26.69
C ASP A 62 -12.27 -14.36 28.09
N LEU A 63 -11.83 -13.34 28.83
CA LEU A 63 -11.60 -13.40 30.28
C LEU A 63 -12.84 -12.90 31.01
#